data_AF-A0A921MS30-F1
#
_entry.id   AF-A0A921MS30-F1
#
_cell.length_a   1.000
_cell.length_b   1.000
_cell.length_c   1.000
_cell.angle_alpha   90.00
_cell.angle_beta   90.00
_cell.angle_gamma   90.00
#
_symmetry.space_group_name_H-M   'P 1'
#
loop_
_entity.id
_entity.type
_entity.pdbx_description
1 polymer ?
#
loop_
_entity_poly.entity_id
_entity_poly.type
_entity_poly.pdbx_seq_one_letter_code
_entity_poly.pdbx_strand_id
1 'polypeptide(L)'
;MIKKIYLPLMVLMTLAFVGCNKDMKPLSADYFTVTPSPLEVVGGQVPATVTGTFPEKYFDKKSVVTVTPYLVYADGETAGTPFVYQGEKVEGNNQAISYKMGGVVSMPVNFKYIPAMRKSELQLAFKVERGNKTYELPRVTVAEGVVSTAEIANAQELNPAITPDKFQRIIKETYSADIMFLIQQANLRAEQLKSEKMNALHNEINAAAEAPNKELTNINISSYASPDGGVKLNTTLAENREKNTVDYMKKSLKKNKIEADMTAEFTAQDWEGFQELVSKSNIQDKELILNVLSMYSDPEQREREIKNMSSVFEVLAEEILPQLRYSRITASVNVIGKSDEEISKLAQENPDSLSVDELLYAATLVKTNKEKADIYAKVVEIYPNDYRGYNNLGMVQYEEGDLAAAKANFEKAARIAPNTPEVAMNQGLIALSNSDYAAAEQAFGKSAGVNELNEALGVFYMKKGDYNAAVKAFGDVKSNNAALAQILVKDYSKAKATLAGVEAPNANTYYLMAVLGARTNNEQMVVSNLKKSISMDSAKAQQAATDLEFAKFDISSLVK
;
A
#
# COMPACT_ATOMS: atom_id res chain seq x y z
N MET A 1 23.95 -19.32 37.86
CA MET A 1 24.87 -18.74 38.86
C MET A 1 26.16 -18.35 38.15
N ILE A 2 26.26 -17.10 37.71
CA ILE A 2 27.41 -16.61 36.94
C ILE A 2 28.51 -16.22 37.92
N LYS A 3 29.60 -16.99 37.92
CA LYS A 3 30.83 -16.67 38.65
C LYS A 3 31.43 -15.40 38.05
N LYS A 4 31.30 -14.29 38.78
CA LYS A 4 32.16 -13.12 38.62
C LYS A 4 33.59 -13.55 38.93
N ILE A 5 34.43 -13.70 37.90
CA ILE A 5 35.87 -13.84 38.08
C ILE A 5 36.40 -12.41 38.29
N TYR A 6 36.54 -12.04 39.56
CA TYR A 6 37.39 -10.92 39.96
C TYR A 6 38.84 -11.39 39.84
N LEU A 7 39.55 -10.87 38.85
CA LEU A 7 41.01 -10.99 38.78
C LEU A 7 41.61 -9.84 39.61
N PRO A 8 42.42 -10.10 40.66
CA PRO A 8 43.08 -9.03 41.40
C PRO A 8 44.23 -8.50 40.54
N LEU A 9 44.08 -7.30 39.99
CA LEU A 9 45.17 -6.60 39.32
C LEU A 9 46.19 -6.17 40.39
N MET A 10 47.32 -6.88 40.43
CA MET A 10 48.47 -6.54 41.26
C MET A 10 49.01 -5.18 40.79
N VAL A 11 48.92 -4.15 41.64
CA VAL A 11 49.54 -2.85 41.40
C VAL A 11 51.05 -3.02 41.53
N LEU A 12 51.73 -3.29 40.40
CA LEU A 12 53.17 -3.11 40.29
C LEU A 12 53.43 -1.66 39.88
N MET A 13 53.68 -0.82 40.90
CA MET A 13 54.29 0.50 40.74
C MET A 13 55.69 0.32 40.14
N THR A 14 55.78 0.40 38.82
CA THR A 14 57.06 0.57 38.14
C THR A 14 57.35 2.07 38.08
N LEU A 15 58.25 2.52 38.97
CA LEU A 15 58.89 3.83 38.91
C LEU A 15 59.70 3.91 37.60
N ALA A 16 59.08 4.42 36.54
CA ALA A 16 59.77 4.77 35.31
C ALA A 16 60.55 6.08 35.53
N PHE A 17 61.87 6.00 35.40
CA PHE A 17 62.79 7.13 35.36
C PHE A 17 62.30 8.20 34.35
N VAL A 18 62.22 9.44 34.81
CA VAL A 18 61.85 10.62 34.01
C VAL A 18 63.03 11.00 33.10
N GLY A 19 63.04 10.45 31.89
CA GLY A 19 63.75 11.04 30.76
C GLY A 19 62.91 12.16 30.15
N CYS A 20 63.48 13.34 29.93
CA CYS A 20 62.85 14.48 29.26
C CYS A 20 62.56 14.19 27.78
N ASN A 21 61.52 13.41 27.48
CA ASN A 21 61.01 13.32 26.12
C ASN A 21 59.90 14.38 25.93
N LYS A 22 60.12 15.32 25.00
CA LYS A 22 59.20 16.43 24.70
C LYS A 22 58.05 16.02 23.76
N ASP A 23 58.01 14.76 23.35
CA ASP A 23 56.96 14.21 22.48
C ASP A 23 55.70 13.88 23.31
N MET A 24 54.54 14.06 22.69
CA MET A 24 53.25 13.70 23.30
C MET A 24 53.19 12.18 23.56
N LYS A 25 52.61 11.78 24.70
CA LYS A 25 52.51 10.38 25.13
C LYS A 25 51.28 9.69 24.52
N PRO A 26 51.24 8.35 24.44
CA PRO A 26 50.02 7.63 24.06
C PRO A 26 48.83 7.97 24.97
N LEU A 27 47.62 7.97 24.42
CA LEU A 27 46.37 8.18 25.16
C LEU A 27 45.74 6.83 25.53
N SER A 28 45.12 6.76 26.71
CA SER A 28 44.28 5.62 27.13
C SER A 28 42.89 5.72 26.50
N ALA A 29 42.23 4.58 26.32
CA ALA A 29 40.82 4.51 25.94
C ALA A 29 39.90 5.24 26.94
N ASP A 30 40.27 5.34 28.22
CA ASP A 30 39.50 6.01 29.28
C ASP A 30 39.28 7.52 29.01
N TYR A 31 40.05 8.11 28.10
CA TYR A 31 39.87 9.49 27.67
C TYR A 31 38.79 9.69 26.62
N PHE A 32 38.18 8.60 26.16
CA PHE A 32 37.20 8.62 25.08
C PHE A 32 35.91 7.94 25.51
N THR A 33 34.79 8.53 25.12
CA THR A 33 33.48 7.90 25.20
C THR A 33 32.82 7.95 23.83
N VAL A 34 32.03 6.93 23.50
CA VAL A 34 31.33 6.82 22.22
C VAL A 34 29.84 6.74 22.48
N THR A 35 29.05 7.49 21.71
CA THR A 35 27.59 7.47 21.77
C THR A 35 27.00 7.31 20.36
N PRO A 36 26.16 6.29 20.09
CA PRO A 36 25.82 5.17 20.98
C PRO A 36 27.00 4.20 21.22
N SER A 37 26.93 3.42 22.29
CA SER A 37 27.86 2.31 22.58
C SER A 37 27.05 1.12 23.11
N PRO A 38 27.00 -0.03 22.40
CA PRO A 38 27.70 -0.33 21.15
C PRO A 38 27.25 0.57 19.99
N LEU A 39 28.03 0.61 18.91
CA LEU A 39 27.63 1.32 17.69
C LEU A 39 26.39 0.67 17.09
N GLU A 40 25.55 1.43 16.40
CA GLU A 40 24.30 0.94 15.83
C GLU A 40 24.11 1.45 14.41
N VAL A 41 23.49 0.63 13.56
CA VAL A 41 23.13 1.04 12.19
C VAL A 41 21.85 1.89 12.20
N VAL A 42 21.91 3.02 11.50
CA VAL A 42 20.78 3.91 11.21
C VAL A 42 20.72 4.17 9.71
N GLY A 43 19.70 3.64 9.03
CA GLY A 43 19.50 3.86 7.59
C GLY A 43 20.71 3.48 6.73
N GLY A 44 21.33 2.32 6.98
CA GLY A 44 22.54 1.87 6.27
C GLY A 44 23.84 2.62 6.63
N GLN A 45 23.79 3.48 7.64
CA GLN A 45 24.94 4.24 8.14
C GLN A 45 25.24 3.87 9.60
N VAL A 46 26.46 4.10 10.06
CA VAL A 46 26.88 3.90 11.45
C VAL A 46 27.23 5.25 12.06
N PRO A 47 26.23 6.08 12.41
CA PRO A 47 26.47 7.37 13.04
C PRO A 47 26.88 7.17 14.50
N ALA A 48 27.92 7.88 14.92
CA ALA A 48 28.33 7.95 16.32
C ALA A 48 28.97 9.30 16.63
N THR A 49 29.07 9.63 17.91
CA THR A 49 29.86 10.75 18.40
C THR A 49 30.91 10.22 19.35
N VAL A 50 32.18 10.47 19.03
CA VAL A 50 33.29 10.21 19.93
C VAL A 50 33.60 11.49 20.70
N THR A 51 33.44 11.45 22.02
CA THR A 51 33.83 12.54 22.91
C THR A 51 35.22 12.23 23.46
N GLY A 52 36.22 13.05 23.12
CA GLY A 52 37.60 12.90 23.58
C GLY A 52 37.96 13.93 24.64
N THR A 53 38.73 13.52 25.64
CA THR A 53 39.26 14.41 26.68
C THR A 53 40.78 14.44 26.61
N PHE A 54 41.35 15.57 26.21
CA PHE A 54 42.78 15.81 26.33
C PHE A 54 43.10 16.25 27.77
N PRO A 55 43.97 15.54 28.51
CA PRO A 55 44.27 15.87 29.91
C PRO A 55 44.95 17.22 30.09
N GLU A 56 44.91 17.73 31.32
CA GLU A 56 45.76 18.84 31.73
C GLU A 56 47.23 18.50 31.47
N LYS A 57 48.00 19.50 31.01
CA LYS A 57 49.44 19.42 30.73
C LYS A 57 49.82 18.36 29.69
N TYR A 58 48.88 17.93 28.85
CA TYR A 58 49.10 16.94 27.80
C TYR A 58 49.34 17.57 26.42
N PHE A 59 48.44 18.45 25.95
CA PHE A 59 48.45 18.95 24.57
C PHE A 59 49.57 19.97 24.33
N ASP A 60 50.61 19.63 23.57
CA ASP A 60 51.76 20.50 23.37
C ASP A 60 51.36 21.83 22.69
N LYS A 61 51.84 22.94 23.26
CA LYS A 61 51.46 24.29 22.84
C LYS A 61 51.77 24.59 21.37
N LYS A 62 52.73 23.90 20.75
CA LYS A 62 53.21 24.15 19.38
C LYS A 62 52.94 22.98 18.44
N SER A 63 52.09 22.03 18.83
CA SER A 63 51.75 20.88 18.01
C SER A 63 50.38 20.99 17.37
N VAL A 64 50.23 20.37 16.21
CA VAL A 64 48.94 20.07 15.57
C VAL A 64 48.73 18.55 15.69
N VAL A 65 47.53 18.14 16.10
CA VAL A 65 47.15 16.74 16.22
C VAL A 65 45.99 16.48 15.27
N THR A 66 46.19 15.58 14.33
CA THR A 66 45.13 15.05 13.46
C THR A 66 44.66 13.71 14.01
N VAL A 67 43.39 13.63 14.34
CA VAL A 67 42.71 12.42 14.83
C VAL A 67 41.88 11.85 13.68
N THR A 68 42.22 10.66 13.21
CA THR A 68 41.44 9.99 12.14
C THR A 68 40.75 8.77 12.73
N PRO A 69 39.40 8.71 12.72
CA PRO A 69 38.67 7.53 13.15
C PRO A 69 38.70 6.45 12.06
N TYR A 70 38.89 5.20 12.47
CA TYR A 70 38.89 4.02 11.61
C TYR A 70 37.93 2.99 12.18
N LEU A 71 37.04 2.48 11.34
CA LEU A 71 36.27 1.29 11.67
C LEU A 71 37.02 0.09 11.09
N VAL A 72 37.64 -0.71 11.96
CA VAL A 72 38.53 -1.82 11.62
C VAL A 72 37.76 -3.13 11.76
N TYR A 73 37.77 -3.98 10.74
CA TYR A 73 37.10 -5.29 10.72
C TYR A 73 38.04 -6.33 10.09
N ALA A 74 37.68 -7.62 10.17
CA ALA A 74 38.58 -8.72 9.81
C ALA A 74 39.23 -8.58 8.41
N ASP A 75 38.47 -8.10 7.43
CA ASP A 75 38.88 -8.01 6.03
C ASP A 75 39.35 -6.61 5.60
N GLY A 76 39.51 -5.65 6.53
CA GLY A 76 40.02 -4.31 6.20
C GLY A 76 39.63 -3.21 7.19
N GLU A 77 39.83 -1.96 6.79
CA GLU A 77 39.43 -0.80 7.57
C GLU A 77 38.80 0.28 6.69
N THR A 78 37.85 1.01 7.25
CA THR A 78 37.28 2.22 6.63
C THR A 78 37.68 3.45 7.43
N ALA A 79 38.38 4.38 6.79
CA ALA A 79 38.73 5.67 7.38
C ALA A 79 37.52 6.62 7.36
N GLY A 80 37.28 7.31 8.47
CA GLY A 80 36.35 8.43 8.54
C GLY A 80 37.04 9.77 8.32
N THR A 81 36.27 10.85 8.41
CA THR A 81 36.79 12.21 8.27
C THR A 81 37.77 12.55 9.40
N PRO A 82 38.99 13.04 9.10
CA PRO A 82 39.93 13.47 10.13
C PRO A 82 39.49 14.75 10.86
N PHE A 83 39.82 14.83 12.14
CA PHE A 83 39.63 16.01 12.99
C PHE A 83 40.98 16.61 13.37
N VAL A 84 41.13 17.92 13.23
CA VAL A 84 42.40 18.60 13.49
C VAL A 84 42.26 19.51 14.70
N TYR A 85 43.17 19.33 15.67
CA TYR A 85 43.28 20.14 16.87
C TYR A 85 44.67 20.77 16.93
N GLN A 86 44.79 21.94 17.53
CA GLN A 86 46.07 22.66 17.62
C GLN A 86 46.37 23.16 19.02
N GLY A 87 47.66 23.33 19.33
CA GLY A 87 48.10 23.93 20.57
C GLY A 87 47.91 25.45 20.56
N GLU A 88 47.80 26.05 21.74
CA GLU A 88 47.56 27.50 21.95
C GLU A 88 48.63 28.44 21.35
N LYS A 89 49.78 27.93 20.87
CA LYS A 89 50.85 28.71 20.20
C LYS A 89 51.05 28.34 18.74
N VAL A 90 50.14 27.56 18.14
CA VAL A 90 50.13 27.31 16.69
C VAL A 90 49.33 28.41 16.01
N GLU A 91 49.90 29.01 14.95
CA GLU A 91 49.16 29.93 14.08
C GLU A 91 48.28 29.11 13.13
N GLY A 92 46.95 29.19 13.30
CA GLY A 92 45.99 28.43 12.53
C GLY A 92 44.56 28.61 13.05
N ASN A 93 43.58 28.14 12.29
CA ASN A 93 42.14 28.29 12.59
C ASN A 93 41.50 27.01 13.16
N ASN A 94 42.28 25.97 13.49
CA ASN A 94 41.74 24.75 14.08
C ASN A 94 41.39 24.98 15.55
N GLN A 95 40.57 24.09 16.12
CA GLN A 95 40.21 24.17 17.53
C GLN A 95 41.46 24.08 18.42
N ALA A 96 41.70 25.13 19.21
CA ALA A 96 42.83 25.20 20.12
C ALA A 96 42.56 24.45 21.43
N ILE A 97 43.50 23.62 21.88
CA ILE A 97 43.46 22.90 23.16
C ILE A 97 44.46 23.52 24.13
N SER A 98 44.00 23.86 25.34
CA SER A 98 44.86 24.49 26.36
C SER A 98 45.85 23.47 26.91
N TYR A 99 47.14 23.79 26.89
CA TYR A 99 48.12 22.94 27.58
C TYR A 99 47.83 22.89 29.09
N LYS A 100 47.45 24.01 29.71
CA LYS A 100 47.25 24.03 31.18
C LYS A 100 45.98 23.30 31.59
N MET A 101 44.87 23.57 30.90
CA MET A 101 43.54 23.12 31.30
C MET A 101 43.09 21.83 30.58
N GLY A 102 43.81 21.39 29.54
CA GLY A 102 43.33 20.34 28.66
C GLY A 102 42.18 20.82 27.77
N GLY A 103 41.34 19.88 27.33
CA GLY A 103 40.13 20.20 26.57
C GLY A 103 39.27 19.00 26.26
N VAL A 104 37.97 19.23 26.09
CA VAL A 104 37.01 18.23 25.62
C VAL A 104 36.69 18.52 24.17
N VAL A 105 36.67 17.49 23.34
CA VAL A 105 36.39 17.57 21.91
C VAL A 105 35.27 16.60 21.54
N SER A 106 34.47 16.98 20.56
CA SER A 106 33.39 16.14 20.01
C SER A 106 33.68 15.85 18.55
N MET A 107 33.63 14.57 18.19
CA MET A 107 33.96 14.06 16.86
C MET A 107 32.75 13.26 16.34
N PRO A 108 31.83 13.89 15.57
CA PRO A 108 30.75 13.18 14.91
C PRO A 108 31.32 12.33 13.77
N VAL A 109 31.24 11.01 13.92
CA VAL A 109 31.70 10.04 12.92
C VAL A 109 30.52 9.39 12.24
N ASN A 110 30.70 9.03 10.97
CA ASN A 110 29.70 8.29 10.22
C ASN A 110 30.37 7.39 9.19
N PHE A 111 29.91 6.14 9.11
CA PHE A 111 30.45 5.15 8.18
C PHE A 111 29.30 4.48 7.43
N LYS A 112 29.47 4.21 6.13
CA LYS A 112 28.54 3.35 5.40
C LYS A 112 28.69 1.92 5.92
N TYR A 113 27.58 1.31 6.34
CA TYR A 113 27.61 -0.04 6.89
C TYR A 113 27.93 -1.09 5.81
N ILE A 114 28.72 -2.09 6.19
CA ILE A 114 28.88 -3.35 5.46
C ILE A 114 28.81 -4.52 6.45
N PRO A 115 28.40 -5.75 6.02
CA PRO A 115 28.22 -6.88 6.93
C PRO A 115 29.43 -7.25 7.81
N ALA A 116 30.66 -7.06 7.31
CA ALA A 116 31.89 -7.34 8.07
C ALA A 116 32.02 -6.48 9.33
N MET A 117 31.37 -5.31 9.38
CA MET A 117 31.45 -4.38 10.52
C MET A 117 30.75 -4.89 11.79
N ARG A 118 29.95 -5.96 11.74
CA ARG A 118 29.39 -6.58 12.95
C ARG A 118 30.47 -6.95 13.97
N LYS A 119 31.62 -7.42 13.48
CA LYS A 119 32.84 -7.69 14.25
C LYS A 119 33.91 -6.66 13.90
N SER A 120 33.71 -5.44 14.37
CA SER A 120 34.66 -4.33 14.15
C SER A 120 35.14 -3.70 15.45
N GLU A 121 36.14 -2.85 15.35
CA GLU A 121 36.62 -1.95 16.39
C GLU A 121 36.67 -0.54 15.83
N LEU A 122 36.10 0.43 16.55
CA LEU A 122 36.34 1.84 16.25
C LEU A 122 37.64 2.25 16.90
N GLN A 123 38.64 2.58 16.08
CA GLN A 123 39.97 2.99 16.50
C GLN A 123 40.23 4.44 16.13
N LEU A 124 40.94 5.18 16.99
CA LEU A 124 41.41 6.53 16.70
C LEU A 124 42.91 6.49 16.40
N ALA A 125 43.31 6.97 15.22
CA ALA A 125 44.70 7.17 14.86
C ALA A 125 45.10 8.64 15.10
N PHE A 126 46.30 8.86 15.65
CA PHE A 126 46.77 10.19 16.02
C PHE A 126 48.07 10.50 15.28
N LYS A 127 48.04 11.50 14.42
CA LYS A 127 49.22 12.07 13.77
C LYS A 127 49.56 13.40 14.44
N VAL A 128 50.79 13.53 14.93
CA VAL A 128 51.26 14.74 15.62
C VAL A 128 52.32 15.43 14.77
N GLU A 129 52.13 16.73 14.55
CA GLU A 129 53.04 17.59 13.81
C GLU A 129 53.52 18.71 14.73
N ARG A 130 54.85 18.89 14.83
CA ARG A 130 55.49 19.91 15.65
C ARG A 130 56.64 20.54 14.88
N GLY A 131 56.41 21.70 14.28
CA GLY A 131 57.35 22.28 13.32
C GLY A 131 57.58 21.31 12.16
N ASN A 132 58.84 20.94 11.88
CA ASN A 132 59.17 20.00 10.81
C ASN A 132 59.13 18.52 11.24
N LYS A 133 58.81 18.21 12.50
CA LYS A 133 58.78 16.84 13.02
C LYS A 133 57.33 16.31 12.97
N THR A 134 57.16 15.16 12.33
CA THR A 134 55.89 14.42 12.28
C THR A 134 56.10 13.03 12.86
N TYR A 135 55.17 12.58 13.71
CA TYR A 135 55.16 11.23 14.26
C TYR A 135 53.74 10.79 14.60
N GLU A 136 53.53 9.48 14.77
CA GLU A 136 52.23 8.91 15.10
C GLU A 136 52.22 8.37 16.55
N LEU A 137 51.06 8.47 17.21
CA LEU A 137 50.84 7.78 18.48
C LEU A 137 50.13 6.44 18.21
N PRO A 138 50.24 5.46 19.12
CA PRO A 138 49.47 4.23 19.05
C PRO A 138 47.97 4.51 18.87
N ARG A 139 47.31 3.72 18.02
CA ARG A 139 45.85 3.78 17.86
C ARG A 139 45.17 3.39 19.17
N VAL A 140 44.01 3.99 19.42
CA VAL A 140 43.19 3.72 20.61
C VAL A 140 41.84 3.15 20.17
N THR A 141 41.52 1.93 20.60
CA THR A 141 40.18 1.35 20.43
C THR A 141 39.22 2.00 21.41
N VAL A 142 38.12 2.56 20.91
CA VAL A 142 37.15 3.35 21.70
C VAL A 142 35.73 2.77 21.69
N ALA A 143 35.40 1.86 20.77
CA ALA A 143 34.16 1.09 20.78
C ALA A 143 34.33 -0.24 20.02
N GLU A 144 33.46 -1.21 20.31
CA GLU A 144 33.49 -2.55 19.74
C GLU A 144 32.16 -2.91 19.07
N GLY A 145 32.28 -3.43 17.85
CA GLY A 145 31.25 -3.97 16.98
C GLY A 145 30.13 -3.00 16.61
N VAL A 146 29.22 -3.48 15.77
CA VAL A 146 28.08 -2.71 15.28
C VAL A 146 26.81 -3.56 15.36
N VAL A 147 25.79 -3.06 16.07
CA VAL A 147 24.44 -3.62 16.08
C VAL A 147 23.77 -3.30 14.75
N SER A 148 23.51 -4.33 13.95
CA SER A 148 22.97 -4.19 12.59
C SER A 148 21.49 -4.56 12.48
N THR A 149 20.72 -4.52 13.57
CA THR A 149 19.31 -4.94 13.61
C THR A 149 18.45 -4.22 12.56
N ALA A 150 18.73 -2.95 12.31
CA ALA A 150 18.05 -2.15 11.29
C ALA A 150 18.22 -2.71 9.86
N GLU A 151 19.30 -3.43 9.58
CA GLU A 151 19.58 -4.01 8.26
C GLU A 151 18.74 -5.26 7.96
N ILE A 152 17.97 -5.76 8.94
CA ILE A 152 16.98 -6.81 8.71
C ILE A 152 15.82 -6.29 7.83
N ALA A 153 15.61 -4.97 7.78
CA ALA A 153 14.56 -4.37 6.96
C ALA A 153 14.73 -4.77 5.49
N ASN A 154 13.70 -5.38 4.91
CA ASN A 154 13.77 -5.94 3.57
C ASN A 154 12.70 -5.33 2.66
N ALA A 155 13.14 -4.64 1.61
CA ALA A 155 12.26 -4.09 0.58
C ALA A 155 11.68 -5.17 -0.35
N GLN A 156 12.34 -6.33 -0.47
CA GLN A 156 11.84 -7.46 -1.25
C GLN A 156 10.70 -8.21 -0.54
N GLU A 157 10.49 -8.00 0.77
CA GLU A 157 9.30 -8.50 1.47
C GLU A 157 8.05 -7.64 1.19
N LEU A 158 8.17 -6.53 0.44
CA LEU A 158 7.04 -5.71 0.04
C LEU A 158 6.31 -6.33 -1.16
N ASN A 159 4.99 -6.39 -1.07
CA ASN A 159 4.14 -6.82 -2.17
C ASN A 159 3.95 -5.66 -3.17
N PRO A 160 4.15 -5.88 -4.47
CA PRO A 160 3.78 -4.89 -5.48
C PRO A 160 2.25 -4.81 -5.62
N ALA A 161 1.77 -3.64 -6.05
CA ALA A 161 0.37 -3.38 -6.31
C ALA A 161 -0.08 -4.05 -7.61
N ILE A 162 -1.09 -4.90 -7.52
CA ILE A 162 -1.76 -5.47 -8.69
C ILE A 162 -2.69 -4.41 -9.31
N THR A 163 -2.79 -4.39 -10.64
CA THR A 163 -3.92 -3.72 -11.29
C THR A 163 -4.99 -4.75 -11.60
N PRO A 164 -6.15 -4.72 -10.90
CA PRO A 164 -7.14 -5.79 -11.01
C PRO A 164 -7.79 -5.84 -12.39
N ASP A 165 -8.33 -7.01 -12.73
CA ASP A 165 -9.28 -7.16 -13.83
C ASP A 165 -10.61 -6.44 -13.51
N LYS A 166 -11.45 -6.29 -14.54
CA LYS A 166 -12.82 -5.80 -14.39
C LYS A 166 -13.84 -6.88 -14.79
N PHE A 167 -13.45 -8.15 -14.70
CA PHE A 167 -14.29 -9.26 -15.12
C PHE A 167 -15.54 -9.32 -14.24
N GLN A 168 -16.69 -9.35 -14.91
CA GLN A 168 -17.97 -9.60 -14.26
C GLN A 168 -18.60 -10.80 -14.94
N ARG A 169 -18.81 -11.87 -14.18
CA ARG A 169 -19.46 -13.07 -14.70
C ARG A 169 -20.92 -12.83 -15.07
N ILE A 170 -21.60 -11.96 -14.35
CA ILE A 170 -23.02 -11.68 -14.58
C ILE A 170 -23.17 -10.19 -14.85
N ILE A 171 -23.54 -9.86 -16.09
CA ILE A 171 -23.88 -8.50 -16.49
C ILE A 171 -25.40 -8.39 -16.49
N LYS A 172 -25.93 -7.40 -15.76
CA LYS A 172 -27.37 -7.14 -15.69
C LYS A 172 -27.75 -6.13 -16.76
N GLU A 173 -28.62 -6.56 -17.67
CA GLU A 173 -29.20 -5.73 -18.72
C GLU A 173 -30.68 -5.49 -18.44
N THR A 174 -31.16 -4.29 -18.75
CA THR A 174 -32.58 -3.94 -18.62
C THR A 174 -33.11 -3.39 -19.93
N TYR A 175 -34.30 -3.89 -20.30
CA TYR A 175 -34.99 -3.51 -21.52
C TYR A 175 -36.38 -3.01 -21.14
N SER A 176 -36.79 -1.86 -21.67
CA SER A 176 -38.08 -1.26 -21.30
C SER A 176 -38.88 -0.76 -22.48
N ALA A 177 -40.20 -0.93 -22.43
CA ALA A 177 -41.15 -0.34 -23.38
C ALA A 177 -42.40 0.17 -22.66
N ASP A 178 -42.96 1.25 -23.19
CA ASP A 178 -44.14 1.91 -22.63
C ASP A 178 -45.37 1.65 -23.51
N ILE A 179 -46.51 1.45 -22.86
CA ILE A 179 -47.83 1.43 -23.49
C ILE A 179 -48.58 2.70 -23.10
N MET A 180 -48.85 3.58 -24.08
CA MET A 180 -49.56 4.84 -23.82
C MET A 180 -51.09 4.68 -23.89
N PHE A 181 -51.78 5.23 -22.91
CA PHE A 181 -53.24 5.21 -22.79
C PHE A 181 -53.87 6.56 -23.12
N LEU A 182 -55.08 6.50 -23.70
CA LEU A 182 -55.90 7.69 -23.88
C LEU A 182 -56.48 8.17 -22.54
N ILE A 183 -56.96 9.41 -22.52
CA ILE A 183 -57.57 10.01 -21.33
C ILE A 183 -58.72 9.14 -20.81
N GLN A 184 -58.73 8.88 -19.50
CA GLN A 184 -59.76 8.08 -18.82
C GLN A 184 -60.00 6.67 -19.42
N GLN A 185 -59.01 6.13 -20.13
CA GLN A 185 -59.07 4.79 -20.73
C GLN A 185 -57.98 3.87 -20.17
N ALA A 186 -58.27 2.58 -20.15
CA ALA A 186 -57.35 1.51 -19.76
C ALA A 186 -57.19 0.42 -20.82
N ASN A 187 -57.91 0.50 -21.95
CA ASN A 187 -57.81 -0.48 -23.03
C ASN A 187 -56.47 -0.35 -23.78
N LEU A 188 -55.88 -1.50 -24.09
CA LEU A 188 -54.68 -1.58 -24.92
C LEU A 188 -55.03 -1.27 -26.38
N ARG A 189 -54.16 -0.52 -27.06
CA ARG A 189 -54.32 -0.15 -28.47
C ARG A 189 -53.28 -0.86 -29.32
N ALA A 190 -53.69 -1.37 -30.48
CA ALA A 190 -52.83 -2.17 -31.34
C ALA A 190 -51.56 -1.43 -31.79
N GLU A 191 -51.62 -0.10 -32.01
CA GLU A 191 -50.43 0.67 -32.36
C GLU A 191 -49.37 0.68 -31.24
N GLN A 192 -49.78 0.65 -29.97
CA GLN A 192 -48.85 0.68 -28.83
C GLN A 192 -48.14 -0.66 -28.66
N LEU A 193 -48.87 -1.75 -28.89
CA LEU A 193 -48.35 -3.12 -28.79
C LEU A 193 -47.40 -3.48 -29.95
N LYS A 194 -47.37 -2.68 -31.01
CA LYS A 194 -46.52 -2.87 -32.20
C LYS A 194 -45.49 -1.76 -32.38
N SER A 195 -45.30 -0.91 -31.36
CA SER A 195 -44.28 0.14 -31.40
C SER A 195 -42.89 -0.48 -31.54
N GLU A 196 -41.95 0.29 -32.09
CA GLU A 196 -40.56 -0.15 -32.27
C GLU A 196 -39.94 -0.65 -30.95
N LYS A 197 -40.10 0.12 -29.87
CA LYS A 197 -39.62 -0.25 -28.53
C LYS A 197 -40.29 -1.52 -28.00
N MET A 198 -41.60 -1.71 -28.22
CA MET A 198 -42.29 -2.91 -27.78
C MET A 198 -41.84 -4.15 -28.56
N ASN A 199 -41.59 -4.02 -29.87
CA ASN A 199 -41.03 -5.10 -30.66
C ASN A 199 -39.60 -5.43 -30.23
N ALA A 200 -38.77 -4.41 -29.96
CA ALA A 200 -37.43 -4.60 -29.43
C ALA A 200 -37.45 -5.33 -28.08
N LEU A 201 -38.32 -4.92 -27.15
CA LEU A 201 -38.47 -5.60 -25.86
C LEU A 201 -38.84 -7.08 -26.03
N HIS A 202 -39.81 -7.40 -26.90
CA HIS A 202 -40.17 -8.79 -27.17
C HIS A 202 -39.01 -9.59 -27.78
N ASN A 203 -38.26 -8.99 -28.70
CA ASN A 203 -37.11 -9.65 -29.31
C ASN A 203 -36.05 -9.98 -28.26
N GLU A 204 -35.77 -9.05 -27.33
CA GLU A 204 -34.79 -9.28 -26.26
C GLU A 204 -35.26 -10.33 -25.25
N ILE A 205 -36.54 -10.30 -24.87
CA ILE A 205 -37.14 -11.34 -24.01
C ILE A 205 -37.03 -12.73 -24.68
N ASN A 206 -37.34 -12.83 -25.97
CA ASN A 206 -37.26 -14.10 -26.69
C ASN A 206 -35.79 -14.56 -26.84
N ALA A 207 -34.88 -13.65 -27.20
CA ALA A 207 -33.46 -13.94 -27.32
C ALA A 207 -32.86 -14.39 -25.97
N ALA A 208 -33.28 -13.78 -24.87
CA ALA A 208 -32.87 -14.19 -23.53
C ALA A 208 -33.38 -15.58 -23.14
N ALA A 209 -34.56 -15.98 -23.61
CA ALA A 209 -35.12 -17.31 -23.34
C ALA A 209 -34.47 -18.43 -24.19
N GLU A 210 -33.93 -18.09 -25.36
CA GLU A 210 -33.30 -19.06 -26.27
C GLU A 210 -31.78 -19.19 -26.05
N ALA A 211 -31.13 -18.11 -25.62
CA ALA A 211 -29.68 -18.10 -25.47
C ALA A 211 -29.23 -18.89 -24.22
N PRO A 212 -28.28 -19.83 -24.34
CA PRO A 212 -27.82 -20.65 -23.21
C PRO A 212 -27.06 -19.85 -22.15
N ASN A 213 -26.62 -18.64 -22.48
CA ASN A 213 -25.84 -17.75 -21.61
C ASN A 213 -26.64 -16.50 -21.18
N LYS A 214 -27.97 -16.52 -21.33
CA LYS A 214 -28.85 -15.46 -20.82
C LYS A 214 -29.89 -16.06 -19.89
N GLU A 215 -30.30 -15.27 -18.91
CA GLU A 215 -31.35 -15.63 -17.96
C GLU A 215 -32.28 -14.44 -17.79
N LEU A 216 -33.55 -14.62 -18.14
CA LEU A 216 -34.60 -13.64 -17.88
C LEU A 216 -35.04 -13.73 -16.41
N THR A 217 -34.58 -12.78 -15.60
CA THR A 217 -34.77 -12.82 -14.15
C THR A 217 -36.13 -12.32 -13.69
N ASN A 218 -36.64 -11.24 -14.27
CA ASN A 218 -37.92 -10.65 -13.91
C ASN A 218 -38.48 -9.79 -15.04
N ILE A 219 -39.80 -9.74 -15.15
CA ILE A 219 -40.53 -8.73 -15.90
C ILE A 219 -41.34 -7.89 -14.91
N ASN A 220 -40.96 -6.63 -14.72
CA ASN A 220 -41.71 -5.68 -13.89
C ASN A 220 -42.66 -4.85 -14.74
N ILE A 221 -43.89 -4.67 -14.28
CA ILE A 221 -44.90 -3.82 -14.90
C ILE A 221 -45.32 -2.73 -13.92
N SER A 222 -44.99 -1.48 -14.22
CA SER A 222 -45.40 -0.33 -13.41
C SER A 222 -46.41 0.50 -14.20
N SER A 223 -47.61 0.70 -13.65
CA SER A 223 -48.73 1.34 -14.35
C SER A 223 -49.19 2.63 -13.69
N TYR A 224 -49.45 3.66 -14.49
CA TYR A 224 -49.65 5.02 -14.01
C TYR A 224 -50.94 5.63 -14.55
N ALA A 225 -51.55 6.50 -13.74
CA ALA A 225 -52.52 7.47 -14.19
C ALA A 225 -52.03 8.91 -13.99
N SER A 226 -52.44 9.78 -14.91
CA SER A 226 -52.10 11.20 -14.88
C SER A 226 -52.83 11.89 -13.72
N PRO A 227 -52.22 12.88 -13.06
CA PRO A 227 -52.81 13.55 -11.89
C PRO A 227 -53.89 14.59 -12.25
N ASP A 228 -54.92 14.18 -13.00
CA ASP A 228 -55.96 15.07 -13.56
C ASP A 228 -57.40 14.54 -13.41
N GLY A 229 -57.61 13.38 -12.79
CA GLY A 229 -58.92 12.72 -12.66
C GLY A 229 -59.47 12.56 -11.24
N GLY A 230 -58.76 13.04 -10.21
CA GLY A 230 -59.04 12.73 -8.81
C GLY A 230 -58.55 11.34 -8.39
N VAL A 231 -58.20 11.19 -7.11
CA VAL A 231 -57.56 9.99 -6.56
C VAL A 231 -58.34 8.72 -6.87
N LYS A 232 -59.65 8.71 -6.59
CA LYS A 232 -60.49 7.51 -6.75
C LYS A 232 -60.55 7.00 -8.20
N LEU A 233 -60.77 7.89 -9.16
CA LEU A 233 -60.83 7.52 -10.58
C LEU A 233 -59.47 7.03 -11.05
N ASN A 234 -58.42 7.74 -10.67
CA ASN A 234 -57.06 7.45 -11.08
C ASN A 234 -56.53 6.14 -10.51
N THR A 235 -56.87 5.80 -9.27
CA THR A 235 -56.61 4.46 -8.70
C THR A 235 -57.23 3.38 -9.56
N THR A 236 -58.53 3.49 -9.87
CA THR A 236 -59.22 2.52 -10.72
C THR A 236 -58.63 2.43 -12.13
N LEU A 237 -58.19 3.55 -12.72
CA LEU A 237 -57.54 3.55 -14.03
C LEU A 237 -56.18 2.86 -14.00
N ALA A 238 -55.34 3.19 -13.02
CA ALA A 238 -54.00 2.61 -12.87
C ALA A 238 -54.07 1.10 -12.62
N GLU A 239 -54.96 0.63 -11.73
CA GLU A 239 -55.25 -0.80 -11.49
C GLU A 239 -55.69 -1.53 -12.77
N ASN A 240 -56.62 -0.95 -13.53
CA ASN A 240 -57.11 -1.57 -14.75
C ASN A 240 -56.04 -1.61 -15.85
N ARG A 241 -55.18 -0.58 -15.94
CA ARG A 241 -54.05 -0.54 -16.88
C ARG A 241 -53.01 -1.60 -16.53
N GLU A 242 -52.70 -1.75 -15.26
CA GLU A 242 -51.84 -2.82 -14.75
C GLU A 242 -52.40 -4.19 -15.14
N LYS A 243 -53.65 -4.47 -14.76
CA LYS A 243 -54.31 -5.75 -15.07
C LYS A 243 -54.29 -6.05 -16.56
N ASN A 244 -54.65 -5.10 -17.40
CA ASN A 244 -54.67 -5.29 -18.86
C ASN A 244 -53.26 -5.55 -19.41
N THR A 245 -52.26 -4.85 -18.91
CA THR A 245 -50.85 -5.01 -19.33
C THR A 245 -50.27 -6.34 -18.87
N VAL A 246 -50.55 -6.76 -17.62
CA VAL A 246 -50.21 -8.07 -17.07
C VAL A 246 -50.84 -9.19 -17.91
N ASP A 247 -52.13 -9.08 -18.21
CA ASP A 247 -52.84 -10.09 -19.01
C ASP A 247 -52.27 -10.17 -20.44
N TYR A 248 -51.87 -9.04 -21.02
CA TYR A 248 -51.18 -9.01 -22.32
C TYR A 248 -49.82 -9.71 -22.26
N MET A 249 -48.97 -9.36 -21.28
CA MET A 249 -47.65 -9.96 -21.15
C MET A 249 -47.72 -11.45 -20.86
N LYS A 250 -48.61 -11.90 -19.96
CA LYS A 250 -48.82 -13.34 -19.71
C LYS A 250 -49.21 -14.10 -20.96
N LYS A 251 -50.07 -13.53 -21.82
CA LYS A 251 -50.44 -14.13 -23.11
C LYS A 251 -49.26 -14.16 -24.09
N SER A 252 -48.48 -13.07 -24.15
CA SER A 252 -47.29 -12.97 -25.01
C SER A 252 -46.24 -14.04 -24.64
N LEU A 253 -45.88 -14.12 -23.36
CA LEU A 253 -44.93 -15.11 -22.83
C LEU A 253 -45.41 -16.55 -23.04
N LYS A 254 -46.68 -16.83 -22.70
CA LYS A 254 -47.27 -18.17 -22.91
C LYS A 254 -47.26 -18.60 -24.37
N LYS A 255 -47.50 -17.66 -25.31
CA LYS A 255 -47.45 -17.94 -26.75
C LYS A 255 -46.04 -18.37 -27.19
N ASN A 256 -45.01 -17.75 -26.62
CA ASN A 256 -43.61 -18.05 -26.92
C ASN A 256 -43.02 -19.15 -26.00
N LYS A 257 -43.84 -19.73 -25.10
CA LYS A 257 -43.44 -20.75 -24.12
C LYS A 257 -42.31 -20.30 -23.18
N ILE A 258 -42.32 -19.02 -22.83
CA ILE A 258 -41.33 -18.43 -21.92
C ILE A 258 -41.92 -18.44 -20.52
N GLU A 259 -41.21 -19.07 -19.58
CA GLU A 259 -41.48 -18.96 -18.15
C GLU A 259 -40.62 -17.83 -17.59
N ALA A 260 -41.25 -16.86 -16.92
CA ALA A 260 -40.58 -15.72 -16.32
C ALA A 260 -41.32 -15.29 -15.08
N ASP A 261 -40.58 -14.91 -14.05
CA ASP A 261 -41.14 -14.22 -12.90
C ASP A 261 -41.65 -12.84 -13.35
N MET A 262 -42.83 -12.47 -12.85
CA MET A 262 -43.49 -11.23 -13.21
C MET A 262 -44.03 -10.55 -11.97
N THR A 263 -43.61 -9.30 -11.79
CA THR A 263 -44.11 -8.40 -10.76
C THR A 263 -44.91 -7.27 -11.41
N ALA A 264 -45.91 -6.76 -10.69
CA ALA A 264 -46.71 -5.66 -11.15
C ALA A 264 -47.07 -4.74 -10.00
N GLU A 265 -47.06 -3.45 -10.27
CA GLU A 265 -47.47 -2.39 -9.35
C GLU A 265 -48.14 -1.25 -10.12
N PHE A 266 -48.94 -0.47 -9.41
CA PHE A 266 -49.58 0.71 -9.98
C PHE A 266 -49.45 1.93 -9.06
N THR A 267 -49.37 3.09 -9.68
CA THR A 267 -49.38 4.39 -9.00
C THR A 267 -50.58 5.18 -9.49
N ALA A 268 -51.49 5.50 -8.57
CA ALA A 268 -52.71 6.22 -8.90
C ALA A 268 -52.41 7.60 -9.50
N GLN A 269 -51.49 8.37 -8.92
CA GLN A 269 -51.14 9.70 -9.42
C GLN A 269 -49.62 9.84 -9.47
N ASP A 270 -49.07 9.86 -10.68
CA ASP A 270 -47.62 10.01 -10.91
C ASP A 270 -47.16 11.46 -10.69
N TRP A 271 -47.16 11.91 -9.45
CA TRP A 271 -46.75 13.26 -9.08
C TRP A 271 -45.26 13.50 -9.27
N GLU A 272 -44.44 12.47 -9.08
CA GLU A 272 -42.98 12.54 -9.30
C GLU A 272 -42.67 12.67 -10.79
N GLY A 273 -43.26 11.82 -11.63
CA GLY A 273 -43.12 11.94 -13.09
C GLY A 273 -43.70 13.25 -13.62
N PHE A 274 -44.83 13.73 -13.06
CA PHE A 274 -45.37 15.05 -13.39
C PHE A 274 -44.39 16.18 -13.09
N GLN A 275 -43.80 16.18 -11.90
CA GLN A 275 -42.78 17.15 -11.53
C GLN A 275 -41.57 17.12 -12.47
N GLU A 276 -41.08 15.91 -12.79
CA GLU A 276 -39.94 15.73 -13.68
C GLU A 276 -40.23 16.29 -15.08
N LEU A 277 -41.37 15.93 -15.68
CA LEU A 277 -41.75 16.41 -17.01
C LEU A 277 -41.94 17.93 -17.04
N VAL A 278 -42.60 18.50 -16.03
CA VAL A 278 -42.77 19.96 -15.92
C VAL A 278 -41.42 20.66 -15.81
N SER A 279 -40.50 20.17 -14.99
CA SER A 279 -39.17 20.78 -14.80
C SER A 279 -38.37 20.85 -16.12
N LYS A 280 -38.48 19.80 -16.95
CA LYS A 280 -37.81 19.68 -18.25
C LYS A 280 -38.54 20.40 -19.40
N SER A 281 -39.77 20.84 -19.18
CA SER A 281 -40.58 21.51 -20.20
C SER A 281 -40.17 22.97 -20.43
N ASN A 282 -40.71 23.55 -21.51
CA ASN A 282 -40.59 24.97 -21.85
C ASN A 282 -41.85 25.78 -21.54
N ILE A 283 -42.71 25.26 -20.64
CA ILE A 283 -43.94 25.95 -20.23
C ILE A 283 -43.58 27.29 -19.57
N GLN A 284 -44.21 28.38 -20.02
CA GLN A 284 -43.91 29.76 -19.64
C GLN A 284 -43.95 29.97 -18.11
N ASP A 285 -44.89 29.34 -17.42
CA ASP A 285 -45.11 29.48 -15.97
C ASP A 285 -44.80 28.20 -15.17
N LYS A 286 -43.85 27.37 -15.65
CA LYS A 286 -43.53 26.08 -14.98
C LYS A 286 -43.10 26.21 -13.52
N GLU A 287 -42.44 27.31 -13.14
CA GLU A 287 -42.02 27.55 -11.75
C GLU A 287 -43.20 27.67 -10.79
N LEU A 288 -44.34 28.21 -11.25
CA LEU A 288 -45.56 28.26 -10.45
C LEU A 288 -46.07 26.85 -10.13
N ILE A 289 -46.01 25.94 -11.11
CA ILE A 289 -46.42 24.55 -10.97
C ILE A 289 -45.49 23.82 -10.00
N LEU A 290 -44.17 23.98 -10.17
CA LEU A 290 -43.17 23.37 -9.27
C LEU A 290 -43.32 23.88 -7.83
N ASN A 291 -43.63 25.16 -7.64
CA ASN A 291 -43.89 25.73 -6.33
C ASN A 291 -45.12 25.07 -5.68
N VAL A 292 -46.22 24.88 -6.41
CA VAL A 292 -47.41 24.17 -5.90
C VAL A 292 -47.08 22.73 -5.51
N LEU A 293 -46.29 22.01 -6.31
CA LEU A 293 -45.86 20.65 -5.97
C LEU A 293 -44.98 20.61 -4.71
N SER A 294 -44.19 21.65 -4.46
CA SER A 294 -43.35 21.75 -3.26
C SER A 294 -44.12 22.18 -2.01
N MET A 295 -45.11 23.08 -2.15
CA MET A 295 -45.86 23.66 -1.04
C MET A 295 -46.91 22.69 -0.48
N TYR A 296 -47.52 21.88 -1.34
CA TYR A 296 -48.59 20.97 -0.94
C TYR A 296 -48.11 19.54 -1.07
N SER A 297 -48.36 18.72 -0.05
CA SER A 297 -48.13 17.27 -0.09
C SER A 297 -49.42 16.48 -0.36
N ASP A 298 -50.58 17.08 -0.08
CA ASP A 298 -51.89 16.47 -0.32
C ASP A 298 -52.21 16.39 -1.83
N PRO A 299 -52.45 15.19 -2.37
CA PRO A 299 -52.70 15.00 -3.80
C PRO A 299 -53.93 15.75 -4.33
N GLU A 300 -55.01 15.81 -3.55
CA GLU A 300 -56.23 16.50 -3.98
C GLU A 300 -56.01 18.01 -4.01
N GLN A 301 -55.28 18.55 -3.04
CA GLN A 301 -54.91 19.96 -3.02
C GLN A 301 -54.00 20.31 -4.20
N ARG A 302 -52.95 19.52 -4.47
CA ARG A 302 -52.08 19.71 -5.65
C ARG A 302 -52.91 19.79 -6.94
N GLU A 303 -53.79 18.81 -7.15
CA GLU A 303 -54.63 18.74 -8.34
C GLU A 303 -55.55 19.97 -8.48
N ARG A 304 -56.19 20.41 -7.38
CA ARG A 304 -57.05 21.60 -7.39
C ARG A 304 -56.27 22.87 -7.73
N GLU A 305 -55.14 23.09 -7.06
CA GLU A 305 -54.34 24.30 -7.28
C GLU A 305 -53.79 24.36 -8.72
N ILE A 306 -53.33 23.23 -9.26
CA ILE A 306 -52.85 23.14 -10.65
C ILE A 306 -54.00 23.38 -11.64
N LYS A 307 -55.19 22.81 -11.40
CA LYS A 307 -56.38 23.02 -12.26
C LYS A 307 -56.90 24.46 -12.25
N ASN A 308 -56.70 25.19 -11.14
CA ASN A 308 -57.11 26.59 -11.05
C ASN A 308 -56.26 27.53 -11.93
N MET A 309 -55.10 27.08 -12.42
CA MET A 309 -54.24 27.82 -13.33
C MET A 309 -54.70 27.69 -14.79
N SER A 310 -55.92 28.16 -15.12
CA SER A 310 -56.64 27.79 -16.35
C SER A 310 -55.81 27.76 -17.64
N SER A 311 -55.05 28.81 -17.97
CA SER A 311 -54.22 28.86 -19.20
C SER A 311 -53.00 27.94 -19.16
N VAL A 312 -52.42 27.72 -17.98
CA VAL A 312 -51.27 26.82 -17.78
C VAL A 312 -51.74 25.36 -17.82
N PHE A 313 -52.93 25.10 -17.26
CA PHE A 313 -53.52 23.77 -17.23
C PHE A 313 -53.87 23.25 -18.64
N GLU A 314 -54.31 24.12 -19.55
CA GLU A 314 -54.54 23.73 -20.96
C GLU A 314 -53.26 23.20 -21.61
N VAL A 315 -52.14 23.91 -21.44
CA VAL A 315 -50.83 23.46 -21.94
C VAL A 315 -50.38 22.16 -21.27
N LEU A 316 -50.58 22.02 -19.95
CA LEU A 316 -50.30 20.78 -19.23
C LEU A 316 -51.13 19.60 -19.75
N ALA A 317 -52.41 19.82 -20.05
CA ALA A 317 -53.34 18.81 -20.53
C ALA A 317 -53.01 18.32 -21.95
N GLU A 318 -52.45 19.19 -22.78
CA GLU A 318 -52.03 18.86 -24.14
C GLU A 318 -50.62 18.26 -24.20
N GLU A 319 -49.66 18.82 -23.45
CA GLU A 319 -48.25 18.49 -23.61
C GLU A 319 -47.72 17.50 -22.56
N ILE A 320 -48.17 17.57 -21.30
CA ILE A 320 -47.55 16.85 -20.18
C ILE A 320 -48.38 15.66 -19.73
N LEU A 321 -49.63 15.87 -19.35
CA LEU A 321 -50.52 14.85 -18.78
C LEU A 321 -50.69 13.62 -19.67
N PRO A 322 -50.74 13.70 -21.01
CA PRO A 322 -50.79 12.52 -21.87
C PRO A 322 -49.58 11.59 -21.73
N GLN A 323 -48.40 12.13 -21.40
CA GLN A 323 -47.16 11.35 -21.24
C GLN A 323 -47.15 10.55 -19.92
N LEU A 324 -48.01 10.89 -18.95
CA LEU A 324 -48.13 10.21 -17.66
C LEU A 324 -49.18 9.10 -17.64
N ARG A 325 -49.80 8.83 -18.79
CA ARG A 325 -50.82 7.79 -18.95
C ARG A 325 -50.17 6.58 -19.58
N TYR A 326 -49.37 5.84 -18.84
CA TYR A 326 -48.63 4.71 -19.39
C TYR A 326 -48.53 3.51 -18.44
N SER A 327 -48.25 2.35 -19.03
CA SER A 327 -47.70 1.20 -18.33
C SER A 327 -46.32 0.94 -18.89
N ARG A 328 -45.31 0.91 -18.02
CA ARG A 328 -43.93 0.57 -18.37
C ARG A 328 -43.69 -0.89 -18.07
N ILE A 329 -43.19 -1.60 -19.08
CA ILE A 329 -42.78 -2.99 -18.97
C ILE A 329 -41.27 -3.00 -19.01
N THR A 330 -40.63 -3.56 -17.98
CA THR A 330 -39.18 -3.66 -17.87
C THR A 330 -38.79 -5.12 -17.70
N ALA A 331 -38.02 -5.65 -18.64
CA ALA A 331 -37.41 -6.97 -18.54
C ALA A 331 -35.96 -6.85 -18.04
N SER A 332 -35.62 -7.63 -17.02
CA SER A 332 -34.27 -7.71 -16.44
C SER A 332 -33.63 -9.03 -16.88
N VAL A 333 -32.52 -8.95 -17.60
CA VAL A 333 -31.80 -10.11 -18.15
C VAL A 333 -30.38 -10.15 -17.60
N ASN A 334 -29.99 -11.29 -17.06
CA ASN A 334 -28.60 -11.59 -16.73
C ASN A 334 -27.92 -12.16 -17.98
N VAL A 335 -26.82 -11.56 -18.43
CA VAL A 335 -25.89 -12.17 -19.38
C VAL A 335 -24.79 -12.85 -18.59
N ILE A 336 -24.71 -14.17 -18.72
CA ILE A 336 -23.80 -15.05 -18.00
C ILE A 336 -22.56 -15.27 -18.86
N GLY A 337 -21.41 -14.81 -18.37
CA GLY A 337 -20.10 -15.04 -18.95
C GLY A 337 -19.58 -16.46 -18.71
N LYS A 338 -18.40 -16.75 -19.26
CA LYS A 338 -17.75 -18.07 -19.19
C LYS A 338 -17.49 -18.52 -17.75
N SER A 339 -17.52 -19.84 -17.51
CA SER A 339 -17.19 -20.45 -16.22
C SER A 339 -15.69 -20.34 -15.89
N ASP A 340 -15.29 -20.67 -14.66
CA ASP A 340 -13.88 -20.66 -14.27
C ASP A 340 -13.10 -21.74 -15.04
N GLU A 341 -13.72 -22.89 -15.23
CA GLU A 341 -13.17 -24.02 -15.98
C GLU A 341 -13.01 -23.67 -17.46
N GLU A 342 -14.01 -23.01 -18.05
CA GLU A 342 -13.96 -22.55 -19.45
C GLU A 342 -12.87 -21.50 -19.64
N ILE A 343 -12.80 -20.48 -18.78
CA ILE A 343 -11.78 -19.44 -18.84
C ILE A 343 -10.38 -20.06 -18.66
N SER A 344 -10.20 -20.92 -17.66
CA SER A 344 -8.91 -21.57 -17.40
C SER A 344 -8.44 -22.41 -18.59
N LYS A 345 -9.35 -23.16 -19.21
CA LYS A 345 -9.05 -23.98 -20.40
C LYS A 345 -8.70 -23.10 -21.59
N LEU A 346 -9.49 -22.07 -21.88
CA LEU A 346 -9.24 -21.16 -23.01
C LEU A 346 -7.95 -20.36 -22.84
N ALA A 347 -7.61 -19.95 -21.61
CA ALA A 347 -6.35 -19.26 -21.34
C ALA A 347 -5.12 -20.13 -21.68
N GLN A 348 -5.24 -21.47 -21.60
CA GLN A 348 -4.17 -22.40 -21.95
C GLN A 348 -4.18 -22.77 -23.43
N GLU A 349 -5.36 -23.07 -23.99
CA GLU A 349 -5.48 -23.64 -25.34
C GLU A 349 -5.62 -22.57 -26.43
N ASN A 350 -6.36 -21.49 -26.16
CA ASN A 350 -6.74 -20.48 -27.16
C ASN A 350 -6.92 -19.07 -26.53
N PRO A 351 -5.86 -18.47 -25.97
CA PRO A 351 -5.96 -17.26 -25.15
C PRO A 351 -6.42 -16.02 -25.91
N ASP A 352 -6.28 -15.98 -27.24
CA ASP A 352 -6.76 -14.92 -28.12
C ASP A 352 -8.31 -14.85 -28.21
N SER A 353 -9.00 -15.92 -27.83
CA SER A 353 -10.47 -15.94 -27.74
C SER A 353 -11.04 -15.33 -26.45
N LEU A 354 -10.18 -15.02 -25.47
CA LEU A 354 -10.56 -14.40 -24.22
C LEU A 354 -10.34 -12.90 -24.29
N SER A 355 -11.28 -12.13 -23.75
CA SER A 355 -11.09 -10.70 -23.53
C SER A 355 -9.94 -10.44 -22.55
N VAL A 356 -9.41 -9.22 -22.55
CA VAL A 356 -8.33 -8.84 -21.61
C VAL A 356 -8.73 -9.06 -20.15
N ASP A 357 -9.97 -8.75 -19.78
CA ASP A 357 -10.45 -8.94 -18.41
C ASP A 357 -10.61 -10.43 -18.06
N GLU A 358 -11.04 -11.27 -19.01
CA GLU A 358 -11.08 -12.73 -18.81
C GLU A 358 -9.68 -13.34 -18.65
N LEU A 359 -8.67 -12.89 -19.42
CA LEU A 359 -7.29 -13.35 -19.25
C LEU A 359 -6.67 -12.88 -17.94
N LEU A 360 -6.88 -11.62 -17.56
CA LEU A 360 -6.42 -11.10 -16.26
C LEU A 360 -7.09 -11.85 -15.10
N TYR A 361 -8.40 -12.12 -15.21
CA TYR A 361 -9.12 -12.95 -14.25
C TYR A 361 -8.59 -14.39 -14.22
N ALA A 362 -8.24 -14.98 -15.37
CA ALA A 362 -7.65 -16.33 -15.44
C ALA A 362 -6.37 -16.44 -14.59
N ALA A 363 -5.57 -15.38 -14.50
CA ALA A 363 -4.37 -15.34 -13.66
C ALA A 363 -4.69 -15.39 -12.15
N THR A 364 -5.92 -15.04 -11.74
CA THR A 364 -6.36 -15.16 -10.34
C THR A 364 -6.76 -16.59 -9.97
N LEU A 365 -7.07 -17.43 -10.96
CA LEU A 365 -7.49 -18.82 -10.77
C LEU A 365 -6.31 -19.78 -10.54
N VAL A 366 -5.09 -19.36 -10.92
CA VAL A 366 -3.87 -20.15 -10.76
C VAL A 366 -3.13 -19.81 -9.47
N LYS A 367 -2.37 -20.79 -8.95
CA LYS A 367 -1.73 -20.67 -7.64
C LYS A 367 -0.26 -20.26 -7.72
N THR A 368 0.46 -20.73 -8.75
CA THR A 368 1.91 -20.50 -8.82
C THR A 368 2.24 -19.21 -9.56
N ASN A 369 3.31 -18.55 -9.12
CA ASN A 369 3.84 -17.37 -9.80
C ASN A 369 4.26 -17.66 -11.24
N LYS A 370 4.76 -18.88 -11.51
CA LYS A 370 5.08 -19.32 -12.88
C LYS A 370 3.85 -19.28 -13.79
N GLU A 371 2.73 -19.85 -13.37
CA GLU A 371 1.49 -19.86 -14.15
C GLU A 371 0.92 -18.44 -14.32
N LYS A 372 0.95 -17.62 -13.26
CA LYS A 372 0.53 -16.21 -13.33
C LYS A 372 1.35 -15.44 -14.36
N ALA A 373 2.68 -15.57 -14.33
CA ALA A 373 3.57 -14.92 -15.27
C ALA A 373 3.29 -15.36 -16.72
N ASP A 374 3.03 -16.65 -16.94
CA ASP A 374 2.72 -17.16 -18.28
C ASP A 374 1.41 -16.55 -18.83
N ILE A 375 0.37 -16.45 -17.99
CA ILE A 375 -0.90 -15.82 -18.36
C ILE A 375 -0.74 -14.32 -18.62
N TYR A 376 -0.05 -13.58 -17.72
CA TYR A 376 0.19 -12.15 -17.93
C TYR A 376 1.08 -11.86 -19.14
N ALA A 377 2.03 -12.75 -19.47
CA ALA A 377 2.79 -12.67 -20.71
C ALA A 377 1.88 -12.80 -21.94
N LYS A 378 0.84 -13.66 -21.89
CA LYS A 378 -0.18 -13.73 -22.94
C LYS A 378 -1.03 -12.47 -23.03
N VAL A 379 -1.37 -11.83 -21.90
CA VAL A 379 -2.02 -10.52 -21.93
C VAL A 379 -1.17 -9.48 -22.66
N VAL A 380 0.13 -9.43 -22.36
CA VAL A 380 1.06 -8.51 -23.04
C VAL A 380 1.19 -8.80 -24.53
N GLU A 381 1.19 -10.07 -24.93
CA GLU A 381 1.27 -10.51 -26.33
C GLU A 381 0.02 -10.14 -27.14
N ILE A 382 -1.17 -10.42 -26.58
CA ILE A 382 -2.45 -10.29 -27.28
C ILE A 382 -3.00 -8.85 -27.18
N TYR A 383 -2.77 -8.21 -26.04
CA TYR A 383 -3.27 -6.86 -25.72
C TYR A 383 -2.10 -5.90 -25.42
N PRO A 384 -1.22 -5.61 -26.38
CA PRO A 384 0.05 -4.90 -26.14
C PRO A 384 -0.11 -3.43 -25.71
N ASN A 385 -1.32 -2.87 -25.78
CA ASN A 385 -1.67 -1.52 -25.35
C ASN A 385 -2.42 -1.50 -24.00
N ASP A 386 -2.66 -2.65 -23.37
CA ASP A 386 -3.20 -2.70 -22.01
C ASP A 386 -2.06 -2.70 -20.99
N TYR A 387 -1.98 -1.65 -20.18
CA TYR A 387 -0.90 -1.48 -19.21
C TYR A 387 -0.93 -2.52 -18.08
N ARG A 388 -2.10 -3.12 -17.80
CA ARG A 388 -2.32 -4.05 -16.68
C ARG A 388 -1.54 -5.33 -16.87
N GLY A 389 -1.43 -5.82 -18.10
CA GLY A 389 -0.60 -6.98 -18.43
C GLY A 389 0.87 -6.76 -18.05
N TYR A 390 1.44 -5.62 -18.45
CA TYR A 390 2.81 -5.26 -18.08
C TYR A 390 2.98 -5.05 -16.58
N ASN A 391 2.05 -4.34 -15.93
CA ASN A 391 2.13 -4.12 -14.48
C ASN A 391 2.09 -5.45 -13.71
N ASN A 392 1.11 -6.31 -14.02
CA ASN A 392 0.92 -7.54 -13.27
C ASN A 392 1.99 -8.58 -13.58
N LEU A 393 2.53 -8.60 -14.81
CA LEU A 393 3.73 -9.40 -15.12
C LEU A 393 4.96 -8.90 -14.34
N GLY A 394 5.16 -7.58 -14.27
CA GLY A 394 6.25 -6.97 -13.50
C GLY A 394 6.14 -7.25 -12.01
N MET A 395 4.92 -7.29 -11.46
CA MET A 395 4.66 -7.68 -10.07
C MET A 395 5.17 -9.10 -9.79
N VAL A 396 4.79 -10.07 -10.62
CA VAL A 396 5.24 -11.45 -10.44
C VAL A 396 6.76 -11.56 -10.56
N GLN A 397 7.37 -10.83 -11.50
CA GLN A 397 8.83 -10.81 -11.64
C GLN A 397 9.54 -10.17 -10.44
N TYR A 398 8.93 -9.15 -9.81
CA TYR A 398 9.45 -8.57 -8.58
C TYR A 398 9.44 -9.58 -7.44
N GLU A 399 8.33 -10.31 -7.27
CA GLU A 399 8.19 -11.35 -6.25
C GLU A 399 9.20 -12.50 -6.45
N GLU A 400 9.50 -12.86 -7.69
CA GLU A 400 10.54 -13.85 -8.03
C GLU A 400 11.98 -13.29 -7.94
N GLY A 401 12.13 -12.00 -7.63
CA GLY A 401 13.44 -11.34 -7.49
C GLY A 401 14.11 -10.88 -8.79
N ASP A 402 13.46 -11.03 -9.95
CA ASP A 402 13.92 -10.46 -11.22
C ASP A 402 13.55 -8.98 -11.32
N LEU A 403 14.26 -8.17 -10.52
CA LEU A 403 14.04 -6.73 -10.42
C LEU A 403 14.31 -6.00 -11.75
N ALA A 404 15.17 -6.56 -12.61
CA ALA A 404 15.48 -5.97 -13.90
C ALA A 404 14.31 -6.11 -14.88
N ALA A 405 13.74 -7.32 -14.99
CA ALA A 405 12.56 -7.54 -15.81
C ALA A 405 11.34 -6.80 -15.25
N ALA A 406 11.14 -6.83 -13.93
CA ALA A 406 10.05 -6.10 -13.26
C ALA A 406 10.11 -4.60 -13.59
N LYS A 407 11.29 -3.97 -13.45
CA LYS A 407 11.52 -2.58 -13.82
C LYS A 407 11.14 -2.28 -15.27
N ALA A 408 11.57 -3.11 -16.22
CA ALA A 408 11.27 -2.92 -17.63
C ALA A 408 9.75 -2.94 -17.91
N ASN A 409 9.04 -3.88 -17.27
CA ASN A 409 7.60 -4.02 -17.38
C ASN A 409 6.84 -2.86 -16.73
N PHE A 410 7.21 -2.43 -15.52
CA PHE A 410 6.59 -1.26 -14.88
C PHE A 410 6.84 0.03 -15.67
N GLU A 411 8.03 0.21 -16.24
CA GLU A 411 8.30 1.35 -17.13
C GLU A 411 7.43 1.32 -18.38
N LYS A 412 7.18 0.14 -18.96
CA LYS A 412 6.31 -0.01 -20.11
C LYS A 412 4.84 0.28 -19.75
N ALA A 413 4.36 -0.21 -18.60
CA ALA A 413 3.04 0.11 -18.07
C ALA A 413 2.88 1.63 -17.86
N ALA A 414 3.87 2.29 -17.26
CA ALA A 414 3.84 3.73 -16.99
C ALA A 414 3.83 4.57 -18.28
N ARG A 415 4.47 4.10 -19.36
CA ARG A 415 4.41 4.78 -20.67
C ARG A 415 3.02 4.69 -21.30
N ILE A 416 2.31 3.58 -21.10
CA ILE A 416 0.96 3.37 -21.63
C ILE A 416 -0.07 4.15 -20.79
N ALA A 417 0.07 4.12 -19.46
CA ALA A 417 -0.88 4.73 -18.53
C ALA A 417 -0.14 5.53 -17.42
N PRO A 418 0.31 6.77 -17.68
CA PRO A 418 1.21 7.52 -16.80
C PRO A 418 0.61 8.00 -15.46
N ASN A 419 -0.72 7.97 -15.32
CA ASN A 419 -1.44 8.48 -14.15
C ASN A 419 -2.11 7.33 -13.36
N THR A 420 -1.43 6.19 -13.24
CA THR A 420 -1.95 4.99 -12.55
C THR A 420 -1.24 4.81 -11.20
N PRO A 421 -1.96 4.91 -10.06
CA PRO A 421 -1.37 4.81 -8.73
C PRO A 421 -0.61 3.50 -8.48
N GLU A 422 -1.15 2.37 -8.97
CA GLU A 422 -0.58 1.03 -8.80
C GLU A 422 0.75 0.89 -9.54
N VAL A 423 0.85 1.43 -10.76
CA VAL A 423 2.10 1.41 -11.53
C VAL A 423 3.13 2.32 -10.86
N ALA A 424 2.72 3.52 -10.41
CA ALA A 424 3.62 4.41 -9.69
C ALA A 424 4.13 3.76 -8.39
N MET A 425 3.28 3.00 -7.69
CA MET A 425 3.65 2.29 -6.47
C MET A 425 4.78 1.29 -6.77
N ASN A 426 4.61 0.52 -7.83
CA ASN A 426 5.56 -0.50 -8.26
C ASN A 426 6.89 0.10 -8.75
N GLN A 427 6.86 1.25 -9.42
CA GLN A 427 8.07 2.01 -9.73
C GLN A 427 8.79 2.49 -8.46
N GLY A 428 8.03 2.89 -7.43
CA GLY A 428 8.57 3.26 -6.12
C GLY A 428 9.28 2.10 -5.44
N LEU A 429 8.74 0.87 -5.52
CA LEU A 429 9.38 -0.34 -4.99
C LEU A 429 10.72 -0.64 -5.68
N ILE A 430 10.79 -0.49 -7.00
CA ILE A 430 12.05 -0.63 -7.75
C ILE A 430 13.07 0.44 -7.33
N ALA A 431 12.64 1.70 -7.23
CA ALA A 431 13.51 2.79 -6.80
C ALA A 431 14.03 2.57 -5.36
N LEU A 432 13.16 2.15 -4.45
CA LEU A 432 13.53 1.81 -3.07
C LEU A 432 14.54 0.65 -3.01
N SER A 433 14.32 -0.40 -3.79
CA SER A 433 15.25 -1.53 -3.90
C SER A 433 16.63 -1.12 -4.43
N ASN A 434 16.67 -0.12 -5.31
CA ASN A 434 17.92 0.46 -5.82
C ASN A 434 18.52 1.55 -4.89
N SER A 435 17.92 1.79 -3.71
CA SER A 435 18.28 2.88 -2.80
C SER A 435 18.20 4.28 -3.42
N ASP A 436 17.42 4.45 -4.49
CA ASP A 436 17.09 5.75 -5.07
C ASP A 436 15.90 6.35 -4.31
N TYR A 437 16.19 6.91 -3.15
CA TYR A 437 15.17 7.45 -2.25
C TYR A 437 14.42 8.64 -2.84
N ALA A 438 15.04 9.42 -3.73
CA ALA A 438 14.38 10.55 -4.37
C ALA A 438 13.32 10.08 -5.38
N ALA A 439 13.66 9.12 -6.23
CA ALA A 439 12.71 8.52 -7.15
C ALA A 439 11.61 7.76 -6.41
N ALA A 440 11.95 7.03 -5.34
CA ALA A 440 10.98 6.32 -4.51
C ALA A 440 9.96 7.29 -3.88
N GLU A 441 10.42 8.39 -3.29
CA GLU A 441 9.56 9.41 -2.68
C GLU A 441 8.59 10.03 -3.69
N GLN A 442 9.08 10.37 -4.89
CA GLN A 442 8.23 10.90 -5.96
C GLN A 442 7.18 9.88 -6.42
N ALA A 443 7.58 8.62 -6.58
CA ALA A 443 6.71 7.56 -7.06
C ALA A 443 5.62 7.24 -6.03
N PHE A 444 5.98 7.04 -4.76
CA PHE A 444 5.03 6.83 -3.66
C PHE A 444 4.08 8.02 -3.46
N GLY A 445 4.54 9.26 -3.70
CA GLY A 445 3.67 10.43 -3.70
C GLY A 445 2.55 10.41 -4.74
N LYS A 446 2.69 9.62 -5.82
CA LYS A 446 1.67 9.44 -6.87
C LYS A 446 0.77 8.21 -6.65
N SER A 447 1.02 7.44 -5.60
CA SER A 447 0.36 6.15 -5.33
C SER A 447 -0.81 6.27 -4.35
N ALA A 448 -1.36 7.47 -4.16
CA ALA A 448 -2.44 7.70 -3.21
C ALA A 448 -3.63 6.76 -3.48
N GLY A 449 -4.13 6.10 -2.43
CA GLY A 449 -5.24 5.15 -2.52
C GLY A 449 -4.84 3.69 -2.77
N VAL A 450 -3.56 3.40 -3.00
CA VAL A 450 -3.04 2.03 -3.12
C VAL A 450 -2.88 1.40 -1.74
N ASN A 451 -3.35 0.17 -1.55
CA ASN A 451 -3.37 -0.51 -0.25
C ASN A 451 -1.96 -0.78 0.28
N GLU A 452 -1.03 -1.14 -0.60
CA GLU A 452 0.35 -1.51 -0.30
C GLU A 452 1.22 -0.30 0.08
N LEU A 453 0.75 0.93 -0.19
CA LEU A 453 1.53 2.17 -0.04
C LEU A 453 2.06 2.38 1.38
N ASN A 454 1.23 2.15 2.38
CA ASN A 454 1.58 2.40 3.78
C ASN A 454 2.76 1.52 4.23
N GLU A 455 2.78 0.26 3.81
CA GLU A 455 3.87 -0.66 4.13
C GLU A 455 5.17 -0.25 3.43
N ALA A 456 5.10 0.12 2.15
CA ALA A 456 6.27 0.58 1.41
C ALA A 456 6.84 1.89 1.95
N LEU A 457 5.99 2.85 2.33
CA LEU A 457 6.42 4.06 3.03
C LEU A 457 7.08 3.74 4.37
N GLY A 458 6.56 2.76 5.11
CA GLY A 458 7.17 2.25 6.32
C GLY A 458 8.62 1.82 6.09
N VAL A 459 8.85 0.94 5.11
CA VAL A 459 10.20 0.47 4.76
C VAL A 459 11.09 1.61 4.21
N PHE A 460 10.52 2.50 3.39
CA PHE A 460 11.23 3.69 2.90
C PHE A 460 11.78 4.55 4.05
N TYR A 461 10.95 4.86 5.05
CA TYR A 461 11.40 5.62 6.22
C TYR A 461 12.43 4.86 7.05
N MET A 462 12.31 3.53 7.19
CA MET A 462 13.35 2.73 7.84
C MET A 462 14.69 2.82 7.11
N LYS A 463 14.68 2.73 5.77
CA LYS A 463 15.90 2.86 4.96
C LYS A 463 16.50 4.27 5.03
N LYS A 464 15.70 5.30 5.29
CA LYS A 464 16.17 6.67 5.60
C LYS A 464 16.59 6.86 7.08
N GLY A 465 16.38 5.87 7.93
CA GLY A 465 16.69 5.95 9.38
C GLY A 465 15.63 6.66 10.23
N ASP A 466 14.48 7.04 9.66
CA ASP A 466 13.37 7.67 10.40
C ASP A 466 12.39 6.60 10.89
N TYR A 467 12.74 5.95 12.00
CA TYR A 467 11.94 4.85 12.54
C TYR A 467 10.59 5.29 13.12
N ASN A 468 10.47 6.56 13.57
CA ASN A 468 9.19 7.08 14.06
C ASN A 468 8.21 7.30 12.91
N ALA A 469 8.67 7.89 11.80
CA ALA A 469 7.87 8.01 10.60
C ALA A 469 7.51 6.63 10.03
N ALA A 470 8.44 5.67 10.09
CA ALA A 470 8.17 4.28 9.68
C ALA A 470 7.03 3.64 10.49
N VAL A 471 7.09 3.69 11.84
CA VAL A 471 6.03 3.15 12.70
C VAL A 471 4.68 3.79 12.42
N LYS A 472 4.65 5.11 12.15
CA LYS A 472 3.43 5.82 11.77
C LYS A 472 2.90 5.34 10.42
N ALA A 473 3.76 5.16 9.42
CA ALA A 473 3.38 4.70 8.09
C ALA A 473 2.84 3.27 8.09
N PHE A 474 3.48 2.34 8.82
CA PHE A 474 2.98 0.97 8.95
C PHE A 474 1.60 0.89 9.61
N GLY A 475 1.27 1.80 10.53
CA GLY A 475 0.00 1.80 11.24
C GLY A 475 -0.26 0.49 11.97
N ASP A 476 -1.22 -0.29 11.47
CA ASP A 476 -1.65 -1.58 12.01
C ASP A 476 -1.14 -2.81 11.24
N VAL A 477 -0.38 -2.61 10.16
CA VAL A 477 0.20 -3.69 9.34
C VAL A 477 0.96 -4.69 10.20
N LYS A 478 0.73 -5.98 9.94
CA LYS A 478 1.33 -7.11 10.67
C LYS A 478 2.42 -7.77 9.82
N SER A 479 3.57 -7.11 9.73
CA SER A 479 4.74 -7.62 8.99
C SER A 479 6.03 -7.56 9.81
N ASN A 480 7.05 -8.28 9.35
CA ASN A 480 8.38 -8.26 9.96
C ASN A 480 8.97 -6.86 9.97
N ASN A 481 8.82 -6.12 8.87
CA ASN A 481 9.29 -4.73 8.76
C ASN A 481 8.59 -3.81 9.77
N ALA A 482 7.27 -3.93 9.91
CA ALA A 482 6.51 -3.16 10.90
C ALA A 482 6.97 -3.45 12.34
N ALA A 483 7.17 -4.73 12.67
CA ALA A 483 7.68 -5.12 13.98
C ALA A 483 9.12 -4.66 14.22
N LEU A 484 9.98 -4.73 13.20
CA LEU A 484 11.35 -4.25 13.28
C LEU A 484 11.38 -2.74 13.56
N ALA A 485 10.57 -1.93 12.88
CA ALA A 485 10.45 -0.50 13.17
C ALA A 485 10.05 -0.25 14.64
N GLN A 486 9.09 -1.04 15.15
CA GLN A 486 8.66 -0.99 16.55
C GLN A 486 9.79 -1.38 17.54
N ILE A 487 10.59 -2.40 17.22
CA ILE A 487 11.78 -2.80 18.00
C ILE A 487 12.81 -1.65 18.04
N LEU A 488 13.03 -0.97 16.91
CA LEU A 488 14.01 0.12 16.80
C LEU A 488 13.60 1.36 17.60
N VAL A 489 12.30 1.65 17.70
CA VAL A 489 11.78 2.71 18.60
C VAL A 489 11.51 2.24 20.03
N LYS A 490 11.90 1.00 20.36
CA LYS A 490 11.77 0.38 21.70
C LYS A 490 10.34 0.12 22.16
N ASP A 491 9.38 0.04 21.24
CA ASP A 491 8.01 -0.41 21.51
C ASP A 491 7.92 -1.95 21.42
N TYR A 492 8.51 -2.62 22.40
CA TYR A 492 8.60 -4.08 22.42
C TYR A 492 7.25 -4.77 22.61
N SER A 493 6.30 -4.11 23.29
CA SER A 493 4.96 -4.67 23.49
C SER A 493 4.22 -4.74 22.15
N LYS A 494 4.19 -3.64 21.39
CA LYS A 494 3.59 -3.60 20.07
C LYS A 494 4.32 -4.52 19.10
N ALA A 495 5.66 -4.52 19.10
CA ALA A 495 6.46 -5.41 18.25
C ALA A 495 6.11 -6.88 18.45
N LYS A 496 5.96 -7.33 19.71
CA LYS A 496 5.57 -8.70 20.03
C LYS A 496 4.19 -9.04 19.48
N ALA A 497 3.21 -8.14 19.65
CA ALA A 497 1.85 -8.34 19.14
C ALA A 497 1.83 -8.36 17.60
N THR A 498 2.61 -7.48 16.96
CA THR A 498 2.76 -7.42 15.51
C THR A 498 3.33 -8.72 14.95
N LEU A 499 4.44 -9.23 15.51
CA LEU A 499 5.06 -10.50 15.09
C LEU A 499 4.14 -11.71 15.29
N ALA A 500 3.33 -11.71 16.35
CA ALA A 500 2.36 -12.78 16.60
C ALA A 500 1.19 -12.79 15.60
N GLY A 501 0.94 -11.66 14.93
CA GLY A 501 -0.13 -11.51 13.94
C GLY A 501 0.34 -11.62 12.48
N VAL A 502 1.61 -11.93 12.22
CA VAL A 502 2.10 -12.16 10.85
C VAL A 502 1.45 -13.43 10.30
N GLU A 503 0.76 -13.31 9.16
CA GLU A 503 -0.05 -14.38 8.57
C GLU A 503 0.79 -15.61 8.16
N ALA A 504 1.96 -15.38 7.59
CA ALA A 504 2.92 -16.41 7.20
C ALA A 504 4.29 -16.20 7.89
N PRO A 505 4.45 -16.62 9.16
CA PRO A 505 5.70 -16.47 9.90
C PRO A 505 6.86 -17.17 9.19
N ASN A 506 7.97 -16.47 9.02
CA ASN A 506 9.17 -16.98 8.35
C ASN A 506 10.40 -16.92 9.27
N ALA A 507 11.58 -17.27 8.74
CA ALA A 507 12.82 -17.25 9.52
C ALA A 507 13.12 -15.87 10.14
N ASN A 508 12.81 -14.78 9.44
CA ASN A 508 12.97 -13.40 9.93
C ASN A 508 11.98 -13.09 11.06
N THR A 509 10.73 -13.56 10.98
CA THR A 509 9.74 -13.39 12.07
C THR A 509 10.28 -13.93 13.39
N TYR A 510 10.80 -15.17 13.37
CA TYR A 510 11.38 -15.78 14.57
C TYR A 510 12.71 -15.12 14.96
N TYR A 511 13.54 -14.69 14.01
CA TYR A 511 14.77 -13.97 14.32
C TYR A 511 14.47 -12.66 15.08
N LEU A 512 13.47 -11.89 14.63
CA LEU A 512 13.03 -10.66 15.30
C LEU A 512 12.42 -10.95 16.69
N MET A 513 11.70 -12.07 16.85
CA MET A 513 11.27 -12.51 18.18
C MET A 513 12.46 -12.83 19.10
N ALA A 514 13.54 -13.42 18.58
CA ALA A 514 14.76 -13.64 19.36
C ALA A 514 15.44 -12.31 19.74
N VAL A 515 15.55 -11.35 18.82
CA VAL A 515 16.06 -10.00 19.10
C VAL A 515 15.22 -9.32 20.18
N LEU A 516 13.90 -9.44 20.11
CA LEU A 516 13.00 -8.94 21.16
C LEU A 516 13.27 -9.61 22.50
N GLY A 517 13.48 -10.93 22.51
CA GLY A 517 13.94 -11.68 23.68
C GLY A 517 15.25 -11.13 24.25
N ALA A 518 16.23 -10.85 23.40
CA ALA A 518 17.53 -10.31 23.81
C ALA A 518 17.39 -8.92 24.46
N ARG A 519 16.66 -8.01 23.81
CA ARG A 519 16.41 -6.64 24.29
C ARG A 519 15.53 -6.58 25.55
N THR A 520 14.75 -7.63 25.81
CA THR A 520 13.94 -7.78 27.04
C THR A 520 14.57 -8.70 28.08
N ASN A 521 15.82 -9.15 27.85
CA ASN A 521 16.58 -10.06 28.72
C ASN A 521 15.83 -11.38 29.02
N ASN A 522 15.13 -11.92 28.04
CA ASN A 522 14.41 -13.19 28.08
C ASN A 522 15.17 -14.27 27.31
N GLU A 523 16.06 -14.97 28.00
CA GLU A 523 16.93 -16.02 27.44
C GLU A 523 16.13 -17.16 26.78
N GLN A 524 15.01 -17.58 27.39
CA GLN A 524 14.16 -18.63 26.82
C GLN A 524 13.59 -18.21 25.46
N MET A 525 13.18 -16.95 25.33
CA MET A 525 12.69 -16.38 24.07
C MET A 525 13.80 -16.30 23.02
N VAL A 526 15.03 -15.94 23.40
CA VAL A 526 16.20 -15.94 22.50
C VAL A 526 16.44 -17.34 21.95
N VAL A 527 16.64 -18.33 22.82
CA VAL A 527 17.05 -19.69 22.43
C VAL A 527 15.96 -20.38 21.59
N SER A 528 14.71 -20.33 22.03
CA SER A 528 13.61 -21.02 21.33
C SER A 528 13.36 -20.44 19.93
N ASN A 529 13.36 -19.11 19.79
CA ASN A 529 13.11 -18.47 18.51
C ASN A 529 14.32 -18.52 17.57
N LEU A 530 15.55 -18.44 18.06
CA LEU A 530 16.73 -18.67 17.21
C LEU A 530 16.74 -20.09 16.67
N LYS A 531 16.46 -21.10 17.50
CA LYS A 531 16.35 -22.48 17.04
C LYS A 531 15.31 -22.62 15.93
N LYS A 532 14.14 -21.99 16.09
CA LYS A 532 13.09 -22.02 15.07
C LYS A 532 13.51 -21.28 13.78
N SER A 533 14.08 -20.08 13.92
CA SER A 533 14.61 -19.29 12.80
C SER A 533 15.64 -20.08 11.98
N ILE A 534 16.62 -20.69 12.64
CA ILE A 534 17.69 -21.50 12.02
C ILE A 534 17.13 -22.76 11.34
N SER A 535 16.09 -23.38 11.92
CA SER A 535 15.45 -24.53 11.29
C SER A 535 14.72 -24.20 9.97
N MET A 536 14.34 -22.93 9.78
CA MET A 536 13.68 -22.45 8.56
C MET A 536 14.67 -21.88 7.55
N ASP A 537 15.76 -21.29 8.02
CA ASP A 537 16.86 -20.78 7.21
C ASP A 537 18.18 -20.97 7.97
N SER A 538 19.01 -21.91 7.51
CA SER A 538 20.27 -22.24 8.17
C SER A 538 21.29 -21.09 8.15
N ALA A 539 21.17 -20.13 7.22
CA ALA A 539 22.04 -18.96 7.16
C ALA A 539 21.88 -18.06 8.41
N LYS A 540 20.74 -18.17 9.12
CA LYS A 540 20.51 -17.44 10.38
C LYS A 540 21.45 -17.86 11.50
N ALA A 541 22.04 -19.05 11.44
CA ALA A 541 23.05 -19.49 12.40
C ALA A 541 24.30 -18.61 12.33
N GLN A 542 24.82 -18.40 11.11
CA GLN A 542 25.98 -17.54 10.87
C GLN A 542 25.66 -16.07 11.21
N GLN A 543 24.45 -15.61 10.87
CA GLN A 543 23.99 -14.28 11.24
C GLN A 543 24.03 -14.10 12.77
N ALA A 544 23.37 -14.99 13.53
CA ALA A 544 23.28 -14.93 14.98
C ALA A 544 24.66 -15.04 15.67
N ALA A 545 25.59 -15.83 15.14
CA ALA A 545 26.95 -15.97 15.67
C ALA A 545 27.79 -14.67 15.63
N THR A 546 27.39 -13.72 14.79
CA THR A 546 28.08 -12.43 14.63
C THR A 546 27.25 -11.25 15.15
N ASP A 547 26.02 -11.49 15.58
CA ASP A 547 25.09 -10.46 15.97
C ASP A 547 25.28 -10.06 17.44
N LEU A 548 25.59 -8.78 17.68
CA LEU A 548 25.81 -8.25 19.02
C LEU A 548 24.57 -8.30 19.90
N GLU A 549 23.36 -8.40 19.32
CA GLU A 549 22.13 -8.60 20.08
C GLU A 549 22.23 -9.85 20.98
N PHE A 550 22.94 -10.88 20.53
CA PHE A 550 23.02 -12.16 21.23
C PHE A 550 24.31 -12.37 22.02
N ALA A 551 25.24 -11.40 22.05
CA ALA A 551 26.56 -11.54 22.64
C ALA A 551 26.55 -11.93 24.14
N LYS A 552 25.45 -11.67 24.85
CA LYS A 552 25.27 -11.98 26.29
C LYS A 552 24.63 -13.34 26.57
N PHE A 553 24.22 -14.08 25.54
CA PHE A 553 23.45 -15.33 25.67
C PHE A 553 24.27 -16.52 25.18
N ASP A 554 24.14 -17.69 25.83
CA ASP A 554 24.79 -18.91 25.36
C ASP A 554 24.00 -19.54 24.21
N ILE A 555 24.33 -19.12 23.00
CA ILE A 555 23.78 -19.67 21.75
C ILE A 555 24.73 -20.63 21.04
N SER A 556 25.84 -21.00 21.69
CA SER A 556 26.94 -21.76 21.08
C SER A 556 26.52 -23.14 20.54
N SER A 557 25.47 -23.73 21.12
CA SER A 557 24.90 -25.00 20.65
C SER A 557 23.99 -24.85 19.43
N LEU A 558 23.51 -23.65 19.13
CA LEU A 558 22.59 -23.36 18.03
C LEU A 558 23.29 -22.94 16.73
N VAL A 559 24.48 -22.35 16.84
CA VAL A 559 25.20 -21.71 15.73
C VAL A 559 26.40 -22.51 15.22
N LYS A 560 26.48 -23.80 15.58
CA LYS A 560 27.56 -24.72 15.20
C LYS A 560 27.37 -25.36 13.83
#